data_AF-A0A534ZMY2-F1
#
_entry.id   AF-A0A534ZMY2-F1
#
_cell.length_a   1.000
_cell.length_b   1.000
_cell.length_c   1.000
_cell.angle_alpha   90.00
_cell.angle_beta   90.00
_cell.angle_gamma   90.00
#
_symmetry.space_group_name_H-M   'P 1'
#
loop_
_entity.id
_entity.type
_entity.pdbx_description
1 polymer ?
#
loop_
_entity_poly.entity_id
_entity_poly.type
_entity_poly.pdbx_seq_one_letter_code
_entity_poly.pdbx_strand_id
1 'polypeptide(L)'
;MKMRDRTVLAVMLLVGFTTGEASARSTCRAKLQIGGAAAPGKGVMARCTDGTAACDSDGAADGGCTFSVSLCFDQGGASCSPDDVRQASIVPGAGFEGISAAMEALKGDAAPVCTAAADVRVATHGKRKGRAVLKMQTGKTIERLTFLCQPARNAGGSG
;
A
#
# COMPACT_ATOMS: atom_id res chain seq x y z
N MET A 1 -41.02 44.98 -54.43
CA MET A 1 -39.60 44.61 -54.26
C MET A 1 -38.94 45.50 -53.19
N LYS A 2 -38.66 44.99 -51.99
CA LYS A 2 -37.39 45.14 -51.26
C LYS A 2 -37.52 44.41 -49.90
N MET A 3 -37.02 43.18 -49.86
CA MET A 3 -36.66 42.48 -48.61
C MET A 3 -35.42 43.14 -48.01
N ARG A 4 -35.41 43.35 -46.70
CA ARG A 4 -34.23 43.60 -45.85
C ARG A 4 -34.48 42.82 -44.56
N ASP A 5 -34.12 41.53 -44.51
CA ASP A 5 -32.79 41.00 -44.15
C ASP A 5 -32.36 41.50 -42.75
N ARG A 6 -32.75 40.79 -41.69
CA ARG A 6 -32.04 39.67 -41.01
C ARG A 6 -30.81 40.12 -40.23
N THR A 7 -30.95 40.31 -38.92
CA THR A 7 -29.91 39.90 -37.94
C THR A 7 -30.51 39.85 -36.53
N VAL A 8 -30.95 38.67 -36.10
CA VAL A 8 -31.15 38.38 -34.67
C VAL A 8 -29.86 37.74 -34.20
N LEU A 9 -29.00 38.52 -33.55
CA LEU A 9 -27.83 38.01 -32.85
C LEU A 9 -28.30 37.33 -31.56
N ALA A 10 -28.53 36.03 -31.63
CA ALA A 10 -28.71 35.21 -30.43
C ALA A 10 -27.32 34.89 -29.86
N VAL A 11 -26.91 35.63 -28.84
CA VAL A 11 -25.72 35.33 -28.04
C VAL A 11 -26.05 34.11 -27.17
N MET A 12 -25.72 32.91 -27.67
CA MET A 12 -25.70 31.68 -26.88
C MET A 12 -24.52 31.77 -25.91
N LEU A 13 -24.79 32.22 -24.68
CA LEU A 13 -23.89 32.05 -23.54
C LEU A 13 -23.76 30.54 -23.29
N LEU A 14 -22.69 29.95 -23.79
CA LEU A 14 -22.20 28.64 -23.36
C LEU A 14 -21.86 28.76 -21.88
N VAL A 15 -22.81 28.39 -21.02
CA VAL A 15 -22.54 28.06 -19.63
C VAL A 15 -21.59 26.86 -19.69
N GLY A 16 -20.30 27.13 -19.52
CA GLY A 16 -19.32 26.11 -19.27
C GLY A 16 -19.73 25.42 -17.98
N PHE A 17 -20.43 24.30 -18.09
CA PHE A 17 -20.43 23.31 -17.05
C PHE A 17 -18.97 22.90 -16.91
N THR A 18 -18.27 23.51 -15.95
CA THR A 18 -17.15 22.82 -15.34
C THR A 18 -17.80 21.53 -14.86
N THR A 19 -17.52 20.44 -15.56
CA THR A 19 -17.66 19.12 -14.96
C THR A 19 -16.90 19.27 -13.65
N GLY A 20 -17.65 19.38 -12.55
CA GLY A 20 -17.05 19.14 -11.26
C GLY A 20 -16.26 17.88 -11.46
N GLU A 21 -14.94 17.96 -11.26
CA GLU A 21 -14.15 16.77 -10.99
C GLU A 21 -14.86 16.11 -9.83
N ALA A 22 -15.79 15.23 -10.16
CA ALA A 22 -16.26 14.19 -9.29
C ALA A 22 -14.97 13.45 -9.02
N SER A 23 -14.31 13.85 -7.93
CA SER A 23 -13.06 13.32 -7.42
C SER A 23 -13.19 11.81 -7.56
N ALA A 24 -12.61 11.29 -8.64
CA ALA A 24 -12.61 9.87 -8.89
C ALA A 24 -11.87 9.35 -7.67
N ARG A 25 -12.57 8.64 -6.77
CA ARG A 25 -11.93 8.01 -5.62
C ARG A 25 -10.73 7.31 -6.21
N SER A 26 -9.51 7.74 -5.83
CA SER A 26 -8.28 7.19 -6.41
C SER A 26 -8.40 5.67 -6.36
N THR A 27 -8.55 5.05 -7.53
CA THR A 27 -8.72 3.60 -7.64
C THR A 27 -7.37 2.89 -7.53
N CYS A 28 -6.29 3.68 -7.52
CA CYS A 28 -4.96 3.28 -7.10
C CYS A 28 -4.97 2.81 -5.64
N ARG A 29 -4.54 1.57 -5.43
CA ARG A 29 -4.37 0.93 -4.12
C ARG A 29 -2.99 0.29 -4.09
N ALA A 30 -2.34 0.25 -2.93
CA ALA A 30 -1.19 -0.63 -2.83
C ALA A 30 -1.58 -2.00 -2.34
N LYS A 31 -0.94 -2.97 -2.96
CA LYS A 31 -0.95 -4.36 -2.58
C LYS A 31 0.40 -4.66 -1.95
N LEU A 32 0.35 -5.20 -0.74
CA LEU A 32 1.53 -5.79 -0.13
C LEU A 32 1.90 -7.05 -0.88
N GLN A 33 3.19 -7.17 -1.16
CA GLN A 33 3.81 -8.44 -1.46
C GLN A 33 4.69 -8.86 -0.29
N ILE A 34 4.71 -10.16 0.00
CA ILE A 34 5.52 -10.78 1.05
C ILE A 34 6.30 -11.91 0.37
N GLY A 35 7.63 -11.89 0.46
CA GLY A 35 8.48 -12.88 -0.21
C GLY A 35 8.26 -12.94 -1.74
N GLY A 36 7.87 -11.82 -2.36
CA GLY A 36 7.61 -11.74 -3.81
C GLY A 36 6.23 -12.25 -4.27
N ALA A 37 5.34 -12.63 -3.35
CA ALA A 37 3.96 -13.03 -3.65
C ALA A 37 2.96 -12.03 -3.06
N ALA A 38 1.84 -11.78 -3.76
CA ALA A 38 0.77 -10.93 -3.26
C ALA A 38 0.23 -11.46 -1.91
N ALA A 39 0.14 -10.58 -0.92
CA ALA A 39 -0.45 -10.92 0.37
C ALA A 39 -1.94 -11.29 0.17
N PRO A 40 -2.44 -12.34 0.87
CA PRO A 40 -3.83 -12.78 0.71
C PRO A 40 -4.80 -11.63 1.04
N GLY A 41 -5.70 -11.35 0.11
CA GLY A 41 -6.52 -10.13 0.05
C GLY A 41 -7.59 -9.95 1.14
N LYS A 42 -8.22 -8.76 1.09
CA LYS A 42 -9.25 -8.14 1.99
C LYS A 42 -9.01 -8.35 3.50
N GLY A 43 -8.43 -7.34 4.15
CA GLY A 43 -8.00 -7.43 5.55
C GLY A 43 -6.59 -8.01 5.66
N VAL A 44 -5.70 -7.53 4.79
CA VAL A 44 -4.35 -8.02 4.50
C VAL A 44 -3.59 -8.27 5.79
N MET A 45 -3.47 -9.55 6.14
CA MET A 45 -2.77 -9.97 7.33
C MET A 45 -1.74 -11.04 6.99
N ALA A 46 -0.47 -10.67 7.11
CA ALA A 46 0.65 -11.60 7.09
C ALA A 46 0.66 -12.37 8.40
N ARG A 47 0.66 -13.70 8.35
CA ARG A 47 0.86 -14.54 9.52
C ARG A 47 2.11 -15.38 9.30
N CYS A 48 2.99 -15.36 10.28
CA CYS A 48 4.14 -16.25 10.31
C CYS A 48 4.32 -16.84 11.70
N THR A 49 5.06 -17.95 11.77
CA THR A 49 5.56 -18.53 13.02
C THR A 49 7.08 -18.34 13.02
N ASP A 50 7.60 -17.78 14.11
CA ASP A 50 9.03 -17.56 14.36
C ASP A 50 9.86 -18.83 14.06
N GLY A 51 10.84 -18.70 13.18
CA GLY A 51 11.67 -19.78 12.65
C GLY A 51 11.10 -20.52 11.42
N THR A 52 10.00 -20.05 10.81
CA THR A 52 9.42 -20.70 9.61
C THR A 52 9.97 -20.07 8.34
N ALA A 53 10.95 -20.72 7.70
CA ALA A 53 11.62 -20.21 6.48
C ALA A 53 10.70 -19.84 5.30
N ALA A 54 9.45 -20.33 5.26
CA ALA A 54 8.47 -19.97 4.24
C ALA A 54 7.94 -18.52 4.35
N CYS A 55 8.03 -17.90 5.52
CA CYS A 55 7.49 -16.56 5.80
C CYS A 55 8.38 -15.69 6.71
N ASP A 56 9.33 -16.33 7.39
CA ASP A 56 10.36 -15.72 8.21
C ASP A 56 11.65 -15.72 7.40
N SER A 57 12.05 -14.55 6.89
CA SER A 57 13.09 -14.45 5.87
C SER A 57 14.49 -14.76 6.40
N ASP A 58 14.71 -14.65 7.71
CA ASP A 58 15.95 -15.13 8.34
C ASP A 58 15.88 -16.61 8.77
N GLY A 59 14.67 -17.18 8.81
CA GLY A 59 14.41 -18.57 9.21
C GLY A 59 14.79 -18.90 10.66
N ALA A 60 15.10 -17.92 11.50
CA ALA A 60 15.59 -18.13 12.85
C ALA A 60 14.45 -18.08 13.88
N ALA A 61 14.46 -18.98 14.87
CA ALA A 61 13.54 -18.92 16.00
C ALA A 61 14.13 -18.02 17.11
N ASP A 62 14.21 -16.71 16.84
CA ASP A 62 14.99 -15.75 17.63
C ASP A 62 14.14 -14.81 18.50
N GLY A 63 12.84 -15.10 18.62
CA GLY A 63 11.89 -14.25 19.33
C GLY A 63 11.07 -13.37 18.39
N GLY A 64 11.03 -13.67 17.10
CA GLY A 64 9.95 -13.23 16.22
C GLY A 64 10.33 -13.26 14.75
N CYS A 65 9.46 -12.74 13.90
CA CYS A 65 9.55 -12.96 12.47
C CYS A 65 10.13 -11.74 11.76
N THR A 66 10.94 -11.98 10.73
CA THR A 66 11.38 -11.02 9.73
C THR A 66 10.58 -11.26 8.45
N PHE A 67 9.80 -10.26 8.02
CA PHE A 67 9.02 -10.32 6.79
C PHE A 67 9.72 -9.52 5.70
N SER A 68 10.11 -10.16 4.59
CA SER A 68 10.54 -9.43 3.40
C SER A 68 9.32 -8.93 2.63
N VAL A 69 9.16 -7.60 2.51
CA VAL A 69 7.96 -6.96 1.97
C VAL A 69 8.26 -5.95 0.86
N SER A 70 7.35 -5.83 -0.09
CA SER A 70 7.29 -4.70 -1.02
C SER A 70 5.85 -4.20 -1.16
N LEU A 71 5.69 -2.93 -1.53
CA LEU A 71 4.38 -2.33 -1.81
C LEU A 71 4.27 -2.08 -3.30
N CYS A 72 3.26 -2.68 -3.95
CA CYS A 72 2.97 -2.52 -5.37
C CYS A 72 1.67 -1.76 -5.55
N PHE A 73 1.68 -0.67 -6.28
CA PHE A 73 0.53 0.17 -6.57
C PHE A 73 -0.16 -0.30 -7.84
N ASP A 74 -1.44 -0.65 -7.74
CA ASP A 74 -2.26 -0.99 -8.90
C ASP A 74 -3.66 -0.40 -8.85
N GLN A 75 -4.27 -0.34 -10.03
CA GLN A 75 -5.60 0.16 -10.29
C GLN A 75 -6.41 -0.92 -11.00
N GLY A 76 -6.73 -2.00 -10.28
CA GLY A 76 -7.60 -3.06 -10.82
C GLY A 76 -7.01 -3.79 -12.04
N GLY A 77 -5.68 -3.92 -12.10
CA GLY A 77 -4.96 -4.56 -13.21
C GLY A 77 -4.21 -3.58 -14.12
N ALA A 78 -4.43 -2.27 -13.97
CA ALA A 78 -3.62 -1.22 -14.60
C ALA A 78 -2.61 -0.62 -13.60
N SER A 79 -1.53 -0.01 -14.10
CA SER A 79 -0.60 0.76 -13.28
C SER A 79 -1.24 2.05 -12.77
N CYS A 80 -0.89 2.46 -11.55
CA CYS A 80 -1.28 3.77 -11.03
C CYS A 80 -0.60 4.92 -11.76
N SER A 81 -1.20 6.10 -11.74
CA SER A 81 -0.52 7.31 -12.21
C SER A 81 0.67 7.66 -11.31
N PRO A 82 1.75 8.25 -11.85
CA PRO A 82 2.88 8.69 -11.02
C PRO A 82 2.47 9.69 -9.93
N ASP A 83 1.45 10.53 -10.16
CA ASP A 83 0.96 11.49 -9.16
C ASP A 83 0.22 10.81 -7.99
N ASP A 84 -0.57 9.77 -8.25
CA ASP A 84 -1.21 8.98 -7.20
C ASP A 84 -0.17 8.29 -6.30
N VAL A 85 0.90 7.76 -6.90
CA VAL A 85 2.01 7.13 -6.17
C VAL A 85 2.78 8.17 -5.35
N ARG A 86 3.06 9.36 -5.91
CA ARG A 86 3.71 10.46 -5.18
C ARG A 86 2.92 10.95 -3.98
N GLN A 87 1.59 10.96 -4.09
CA GLN A 87 0.69 11.36 -3.01
C GLN A 87 0.45 10.25 -1.98
N ALA A 88 0.86 9.01 -2.27
CA ALA A 88 0.77 7.94 -1.30
C ALA A 88 1.73 8.16 -0.13
N SER A 89 1.28 7.86 1.07
CA SER A 89 2.12 7.90 2.26
C SER A 89 1.92 6.65 3.09
N ILE A 90 2.96 6.29 3.84
CA ILE A 90 2.87 5.26 4.86
C ILE A 90 3.05 5.91 6.22
N VAL A 91 2.33 5.42 7.22
CA VAL A 91 2.56 5.76 8.62
C VAL A 91 3.22 4.54 9.25
N PRO A 92 4.57 4.53 9.32
CA PRO A 92 5.30 3.39 9.85
C PRO A 92 5.17 3.31 11.38
N GLY A 93 5.18 2.09 11.89
CA GLY A 93 5.52 1.81 13.29
C GLY A 93 6.99 1.42 13.42
N ALA A 94 7.42 1.03 14.63
CA ALA A 94 8.74 0.43 14.82
C ALA A 94 8.90 -0.83 13.94
N GLY A 95 10.07 -0.99 13.31
CA GLY A 95 10.37 -2.13 12.43
C GLY A 95 9.91 -1.94 10.98
N PHE A 96 9.52 -0.73 10.56
CA PHE A 96 9.12 -0.39 9.18
C PHE A 96 10.05 0.64 8.52
N GLU A 97 11.24 0.86 9.07
CA GLU A 97 12.19 1.86 8.60
C GLU A 97 12.62 1.57 7.15
N GLY A 98 12.89 0.29 6.83
CA GLY A 98 13.26 -0.13 5.48
C GLY A 98 12.17 0.14 4.44
N ILE A 99 10.92 -0.22 4.72
CA ILE A 99 9.82 0.03 3.78
C ILE A 99 9.49 1.53 3.65
N SER A 100 9.75 2.32 4.70
CA SER A 100 9.63 3.78 4.65
C SER A 100 10.63 4.40 3.70
N ALA A 101 11.91 4.00 3.80
CA ALA A 101 12.94 4.44 2.87
C ALA A 101 12.64 4.00 1.43
N ALA A 102 12.17 2.77 1.23
CA ALA A 102 11.82 2.25 -0.09
C ALA A 102 10.63 3.01 -0.72
N MET A 103 9.67 3.46 0.08
CA MET A 103 8.57 4.32 -0.37
C MET A 103 9.04 5.72 -0.77
N GLU A 104 9.96 6.33 -0.03
CA GLU A 104 10.51 7.64 -0.41
C GLU A 104 11.37 7.56 -1.68
N ALA A 105 12.15 6.49 -1.85
CA ALA A 105 12.88 6.21 -3.08
C ALA A 105 11.93 6.04 -4.27
N LEU A 106 10.84 5.29 -4.09
CA LEU A 106 9.81 5.09 -5.12
C LEU A 106 9.22 6.42 -5.62
N LYS A 107 8.97 7.38 -4.73
CA LYS A 107 8.40 8.69 -5.11
C LYS A 107 9.35 9.54 -5.95
N GLY A 108 10.66 9.33 -5.79
CA GLY A 108 11.70 9.99 -6.57
C GLY A 108 11.83 9.46 -8.01
N ASP A 109 11.20 8.32 -8.30
CA ASP A 109 11.38 7.57 -9.54
C ASP A 109 10.04 7.39 -10.26
N ALA A 110 9.92 7.86 -11.50
CA ALA A 110 8.63 7.89 -12.22
C ALA A 110 8.21 6.53 -12.82
N ALA A 111 8.98 5.46 -12.57
CA ALA A 111 8.93 4.21 -13.32
C ALA A 111 8.56 2.94 -12.52
N PRO A 112 8.85 2.79 -11.21
CA PRO A 112 8.45 1.57 -10.52
C PRO A 112 6.99 1.67 -10.06
N VAL A 113 6.22 0.61 -10.31
CA VAL A 113 4.92 0.39 -9.67
C VAL A 113 5.08 -0.23 -8.28
N CYS A 114 6.27 -0.73 -7.93
CA CYS A 114 6.55 -1.36 -6.66
C CYS A 114 7.79 -0.78 -5.98
N THR A 115 7.79 -0.71 -4.65
CA THR A 115 9.00 -0.43 -3.88
C THR A 115 10.02 -1.58 -4.03
N ALA A 116 11.30 -1.29 -3.77
CA ALA A 116 12.25 -2.35 -3.43
C ALA A 116 11.73 -3.16 -2.23
N ALA A 117 12.15 -4.43 -2.16
CA ALA A 117 11.87 -5.27 -1.00
C ALA A 117 12.63 -4.74 0.22
N ALA A 118 11.98 -4.74 1.38
CA ALA A 118 12.55 -4.33 2.65
C ALA A 118 12.10 -5.27 3.77
N ASP A 119 12.93 -5.41 4.79
CA ASP A 119 12.60 -6.27 5.93
C ASP A 119 11.75 -5.52 6.96
N VAL A 120 10.73 -6.21 7.46
CA VAL A 120 9.86 -5.77 8.56
C VAL A 120 9.98 -6.75 9.72
N ARG A 121 10.55 -6.28 10.83
CA ARG A 121 10.74 -7.11 12.02
C ARG A 121 9.54 -7.00 12.95
N VAL A 122 8.94 -8.15 13.29
CA VAL A 122 7.84 -8.25 14.26
C VAL A 122 8.24 -9.11 15.44
N ALA A 123 8.69 -8.45 16.51
CA ALA A 123 9.06 -9.11 17.75
C ALA A 123 7.86 -9.75 18.45
N THR A 124 8.06 -10.93 19.00
CA THR A 124 7.17 -11.57 19.97
C THR A 124 7.55 -11.15 21.39
N HIS A 125 6.69 -11.46 22.35
CA HIS A 125 6.98 -11.25 23.78
C HIS A 125 6.90 -12.58 24.52
N GLY A 126 7.96 -13.39 24.36
CA GLY A 126 8.01 -14.76 24.86
C GLY A 126 6.89 -15.60 24.25
N LYS A 127 5.94 -16.05 25.09
CA LYS A 127 4.80 -16.87 24.63
C LYS A 127 3.69 -16.07 23.94
N ARG A 128 3.80 -14.74 23.85
CA ARG A 128 2.77 -13.87 23.24
C ARG A 128 3.12 -13.51 21.81
N LYS A 129 2.12 -13.59 20.93
CA LYS A 129 2.22 -13.15 19.53
C LYS A 129 2.66 -11.69 19.41
N GLY A 130 3.52 -11.43 18.45
CA GLY A 130 3.86 -10.09 17.98
C GLY A 130 2.80 -9.57 17.01
N ARG A 131 2.62 -8.24 17.00
CA ARG A 131 1.75 -7.58 16.02
C ARG A 131 2.33 -6.23 15.61
N ALA A 132 2.45 -6.03 14.30
CA ALA A 132 2.78 -4.76 13.70
C ALA A 132 1.70 -4.36 12.68
N VAL A 133 1.45 -3.07 12.50
CA VAL A 133 0.45 -2.59 11.54
C VAL A 133 1.06 -1.47 10.71
N LEU A 134 1.16 -1.69 9.41
CA LEU A 134 1.45 -0.65 8.44
C LEU A 134 0.14 -0.01 8.01
N LYS A 135 0.06 1.31 8.10
CA LYS A 135 -1.04 2.07 7.51
C LYS A 135 -0.51 2.75 6.27
N MET A 136 -1.28 2.67 5.20
CA MET A 136 -0.99 3.37 3.97
C MET A 136 -2.17 4.25 3.61
N GLN A 137 -1.88 5.47 3.20
CA GLN A 137 -2.86 6.44 2.77
C GLN A 137 -2.62 6.80 1.30
N THR A 138 -3.67 6.72 0.50
CA THR A 138 -3.70 7.19 -0.88
C THR A 138 -4.92 8.08 -1.05
N GLY A 139 -4.70 9.38 -1.23
CA GLY A 139 -5.74 10.39 -1.14
C GLY A 139 -6.48 10.35 0.21
N LYS A 140 -7.78 10.06 0.18
CA LYS A 140 -8.65 9.92 1.38
C LYS A 140 -8.80 8.48 1.87
N THR A 141 -8.27 7.50 1.14
CA THR A 141 -8.38 6.09 1.49
C THR A 141 -7.22 5.70 2.40
N ILE A 142 -7.51 5.00 3.50
CA ILE A 142 -6.50 4.39 4.37
C ILE A 142 -6.64 2.88 4.29
N GLU A 143 -5.58 2.20 3.87
CA GLU A 143 -5.44 0.76 3.93
C GLU A 143 -4.56 0.34 5.11
N ARG A 144 -4.89 -0.79 5.72
CA ARG A 144 -4.19 -1.31 6.91
C ARG A 144 -3.70 -2.70 6.61
N LEU A 145 -2.42 -2.91 6.85
CA LEU A 145 -1.74 -4.17 6.62
C LEU A 145 -1.17 -4.64 7.94
N THR A 146 -1.62 -5.81 8.40
CA THR A 146 -1.24 -6.34 9.71
C THR A 146 -0.23 -7.46 9.55
N PHE A 147 0.81 -7.43 10.37
CA PHE A 147 1.78 -8.51 10.47
C PHE A 147 1.61 -9.16 11.83
N LEU A 148 1.44 -10.48 11.83
CA LEU A 148 1.37 -11.30 13.03
C LEU A 148 2.50 -12.29 13.03
N CYS A 149 3.30 -12.25 14.08
CA CYS A 149 4.28 -13.29 14.36
C CYS A 149 3.80 -14.13 15.54
N GLN A 150 3.64 -15.43 15.32
CA GLN A 150 3.42 -16.40 16.38
C GLN A 150 4.79 -16.82 16.95
N PRO A 151 4.91 -17.01 18.27
CA PRO A 151 6.14 -17.55 18.87
C PRO A 151 6.49 -18.92 18.28
N ALA A 152 7.76 -19.28 18.35
CA ALA A 152 8.24 -20.57 17.87
C ALA A 152 7.48 -21.72 18.55
N ARG A 153 7.17 -22.76 17.77
CA ARG A 153 6.60 -23.99 18.27
C ARG A 153 7.72 -24.74 18.99
N ASN A 154 7.86 -24.50 20.30
CA ASN A 154 8.81 -25.08 21.27
C ASN A 154 10.03 -24.21 21.63
N ALA A 155 9.91 -23.48 22.75
CA ALA A 155 10.80 -23.76 23.87
C ALA A 155 10.00 -24.64 24.83
N GLY A 156 10.09 -25.96 24.65
CA GLY A 156 9.46 -26.92 25.55
C GLY A 156 9.95 -26.68 26.97
N GLY A 157 9.02 -26.52 27.91
CA GLY A 157 9.38 -26.61 29.31
C GLY A 157 9.89 -28.03 29.56
N SER A 158 11.18 -28.16 29.86
CA SER A 158 11.62 -29.24 30.73
C SER A 158 11.10 -28.89 32.12
N GLY A 159 10.20 -29.73 32.64
CA GLY A 159 9.87 -29.76 34.06
C GLY A 159 11.05 -30.25 34.90
#